data_AF-A0A1M6K0P2-F1
#
_entry.id   AF-A0A1M6K0P2-F1
#
_cell.length_a   1.000
_cell.length_b   1.000
_cell.length_c   1.000
_cell.angle_alpha   90.00
_cell.angle_beta   90.00
_cell.angle_gamma   90.00
#
_symmetry.space_group_name_H-M   'P 1'
#
loop_
_entity.id
_entity.type
_entity.pdbx_description
1 polymer ?
#
loop_
_entity_poly.entity_id
_entity_poly.type
_entity_poly.pdbx_seq_one_letter_code
_entity_poly.pdbx_strand_id
1 'polypeptide(L)'
;MLCLLAAARVSAEMDWTELEPDAEAAHQKEFRQKTSHLDNLIEKGAYVEAVEYVFGEAAPMPKEYRKKAVDNAVDEIRRRYDSGERAEAALEIMDLAIRFSDVKVLKRARNRLFASLAEDWRRGVKSGVESVDPPEQVDGAMCVLARGLTSWGRRNFRKHPDRGLAAMELAQFYCPEGADIAYNLGVAQYRTGSVSEARKTWKELVGVRSWDTVLLCNLGWLCLETGDVDQADHYAMQALAAAPDSPNAMAIRLEVLFARGQYTNAVQMVFANERQTTPRYEERAVAYAVAAGWKAFQAGGGQDALASMESLAEEYPQAEPFSQAASAMKDALEGRPAHLPETASLPHLRAPGDPIYPPDHGVAFDPLSIDQGPKFDRKEDGAFALVVGLKNYKHMIGPRYAEKDALMFRDLLLSCMGFPNEKRNIRLNLGTEAKSGDLRQNLAWLGRKASENPGALVILYFSGKGMPVYAEDKHTVLDCLILPYDADPDHPEKGQPISLSEIKRAFSNSGSSNVYIILDAGFYGDGKSVGLGKGVVPAPVTDLFAAGASILTAAGVTREAVELPPGEQGAFSYFLFEALMGKGDLNQDGWVDAREAFDWASWEMKEQGVMQIPYAEINNPVKLSKVK
;
A
#
# COMPACT_ATOMS: atom_id res chain seq x y z
N MET A 1 -57.58 -6.93 -9.19
CA MET A 1 -56.34 -6.23 -9.62
C MET A 1 -55.91 -5.29 -8.51
N LEU A 2 -55.16 -5.82 -7.54
CA LEU A 2 -54.26 -5.13 -6.58
C LEU A 2 -54.02 -6.10 -5.41
N CYS A 3 -52.82 -6.68 -5.41
CA CYS A 3 -52.06 -7.28 -4.31
C CYS A 3 -51.24 -8.44 -4.86
N LEU A 4 -49.98 -8.18 -5.24
CA LEU A 4 -48.88 -9.14 -5.30
C LEU A 4 -47.57 -8.37 -5.58
N LEU A 5 -47.28 -7.40 -4.69
CA LEU A 5 -45.96 -6.77 -4.54
C LEU A 5 -45.75 -6.52 -3.06
N ALA A 6 -45.23 -7.53 -2.37
CA ALA A 6 -44.61 -7.38 -1.05
C ALA A 6 -43.65 -8.56 -0.83
N ALA A 7 -42.52 -8.51 -1.52
CA ALA A 7 -41.32 -9.19 -1.05
C ALA A 7 -40.84 -8.44 0.20
N ALA A 8 -41.00 -9.04 1.38
CA ALA A 8 -40.40 -8.55 2.62
C ALA A 8 -40.09 -9.72 3.57
N ARG A 9 -38.79 -9.94 3.78
CA ARG A 9 -38.14 -10.55 4.96
C ARG A 9 -38.88 -11.71 5.64
N VAL A 10 -38.51 -12.93 5.27
CA VAL A 10 -38.71 -14.11 6.12
C VAL A 10 -37.71 -14.04 7.28
N SER A 11 -38.12 -13.38 8.37
CA SER A 11 -37.58 -13.69 9.70
C SER A 11 -38.23 -14.96 10.21
N ALA A 12 -37.44 -15.82 10.84
CA ALA A 12 -37.92 -17.00 11.53
C ALA A 12 -38.77 -16.59 12.74
N GLU A 13 -40.07 -16.37 12.52
CA GLU A 13 -41.17 -16.27 13.50
C GLU A 13 -42.43 -15.85 12.70
N MET A 14 -42.95 -16.77 11.88
CA MET A 14 -44.30 -16.66 11.34
C MET A 14 -45.16 -17.65 12.12
N ASP A 15 -46.23 -17.16 12.75
CA ASP A 15 -47.23 -18.00 13.40
C ASP A 15 -47.96 -18.79 12.30
N TRP A 16 -47.76 -20.11 12.28
CA TRP A 16 -48.26 -21.00 11.22
C TRP A 16 -49.76 -21.30 11.33
N THR A 17 -50.49 -20.61 12.22
CA THR A 17 -51.88 -20.95 12.55
C THR A 17 -52.94 -20.27 11.66
N GLU A 18 -52.56 -19.44 10.69
CA GLU A 18 -53.50 -18.71 9.81
C GLU A 18 -53.22 -18.84 8.29
N LEU A 19 -52.68 -19.97 7.81
CA LEU A 19 -52.67 -20.28 6.37
C LEU A 19 -53.80 -21.25 6.03
N GLU A 20 -54.60 -20.93 5.01
CA GLU A 20 -55.61 -21.87 4.51
C GLU A 20 -54.92 -23.21 4.10
N PRO A 21 -55.50 -24.38 4.44
CA PRO A 21 -54.89 -25.69 4.20
C PRO A 21 -54.42 -25.93 2.75
N ASP A 22 -55.08 -25.27 1.79
CA ASP A 22 -54.78 -25.36 0.37
C ASP A 22 -53.48 -24.64 -0.03
N ALA A 23 -53.10 -23.57 0.68
CA ALA A 23 -51.87 -22.83 0.43
C ALA A 23 -50.63 -23.58 0.94
N GLU A 24 -50.73 -24.26 2.09
CA GLU A 24 -49.66 -25.09 2.63
C GLU A 24 -49.41 -26.33 1.75
N ALA A 25 -50.48 -26.99 1.30
CA ALA A 25 -50.38 -28.13 0.39
C ALA A 25 -49.77 -27.75 -0.97
N ALA A 26 -50.12 -26.57 -1.50
CA ALA A 26 -49.54 -26.02 -2.72
C ALA A 26 -48.05 -25.73 -2.56
N HIS A 27 -47.64 -25.10 -1.46
CA HIS A 27 -46.23 -24.82 -1.16
C HIS A 27 -45.40 -26.10 -1.01
N GLN A 28 -45.91 -27.11 -0.29
CA GLN A 28 -45.23 -28.40 -0.14
C GLN A 28 -45.14 -29.18 -1.46
N LYS A 29 -46.12 -29.03 -2.37
CA LYS A 29 -46.09 -29.63 -3.70
C LYS A 29 -45.05 -28.95 -4.60
N GLU A 30 -45.02 -27.62 -4.60
CA GLU A 30 -44.02 -26.83 -5.32
C GLU A 30 -42.60 -27.13 -4.83
N PHE A 31 -42.42 -27.19 -3.50
CA PHE A 31 -41.14 -27.55 -2.89
C PHE A 31 -40.65 -28.93 -3.32
N ARG A 32 -41.53 -29.95 -3.30
CA ARG A 32 -41.20 -31.31 -3.77
C ARG A 32 -40.80 -31.35 -5.26
N GLN A 33 -41.50 -30.59 -6.10
CA GLN A 33 -41.15 -30.48 -7.52
C GLN A 33 -39.76 -29.84 -7.69
N LYS A 34 -39.46 -28.79 -6.91
CA LYS A 34 -38.16 -28.13 -6.96
C LYS A 34 -37.01 -29.03 -6.49
N THR A 35 -37.22 -29.82 -5.44
CA THR A 35 -36.21 -30.79 -4.96
C THR A 35 -36.01 -31.93 -5.95
N SER A 36 -37.09 -32.49 -6.52
CA SER A 36 -36.98 -33.56 -7.53
C SER A 36 -36.29 -33.09 -8.80
N HIS A 37 -36.47 -31.82 -9.21
CA HIS A 37 -35.74 -31.26 -10.34
C HIS A 37 -34.24 -31.14 -10.04
N LEU A 38 -33.89 -30.64 -8.85
CA LEU A 38 -32.49 -30.55 -8.42
C LEU A 38 -31.82 -31.93 -8.37
N ASP A 39 -32.50 -32.94 -7.80
CA ASP A 39 -31.96 -34.30 -7.75
C ASP A 39 -31.78 -34.87 -9.16
N ASN A 40 -32.69 -34.59 -10.11
CA ASN A 40 -32.54 -34.98 -11.51
C ASN A 40 -31.33 -34.31 -12.19
N LEU A 41 -31.09 -33.01 -11.95
CA LEU A 41 -29.90 -32.32 -12.44
C LEU A 41 -28.62 -32.96 -11.90
N ILE A 42 -28.58 -33.28 -10.61
CA ILE A 42 -27.46 -33.96 -9.95
C ILE A 42 -27.25 -35.38 -10.51
N GLU A 43 -28.32 -36.14 -10.71
CA GLU A 43 -28.28 -37.51 -11.27
C GLU A 43 -27.81 -37.54 -12.73
N LYS A 44 -28.18 -36.53 -13.51
CA LYS A 44 -27.73 -36.35 -14.90
C LYS A 44 -26.31 -35.82 -15.03
N GLY A 45 -25.67 -35.44 -13.93
CA GLY A 45 -24.36 -34.82 -13.92
C GLY A 45 -24.35 -33.34 -14.35
N ALA A 46 -25.51 -32.68 -14.42
CA ALA A 46 -25.66 -31.27 -14.77
C ALA A 46 -25.40 -30.37 -13.55
N TYR A 47 -24.20 -30.47 -12.96
CA TYR A 47 -23.90 -29.87 -11.65
C TYR A 47 -23.78 -28.33 -11.69
N VAL A 48 -23.34 -27.75 -12.81
CA VAL A 48 -23.27 -26.29 -12.99
C VAL A 48 -24.68 -25.71 -13.00
N GLU A 49 -25.57 -26.27 -13.83
CA GLU A 49 -26.99 -25.91 -13.88
C GLU A 49 -27.67 -26.12 -12.52
N ALA A 50 -27.30 -27.18 -11.78
CA ALA A 50 -27.79 -27.40 -10.42
C ALA A 50 -27.42 -26.27 -9.46
N VAL A 51 -26.18 -25.74 -9.54
CA VAL A 51 -25.76 -24.58 -8.74
C VAL A 51 -26.53 -23.33 -9.15
N GLU A 52 -26.66 -23.06 -10.44
CA GLU A 52 -27.43 -21.89 -10.92
C GLU A 52 -28.89 -21.97 -10.49
N TYR A 53 -29.49 -23.15 -10.57
CA TYR A 53 -30.87 -23.41 -10.18
C TYR A 53 -31.13 -23.12 -8.69
N VAL A 54 -30.25 -23.56 -7.79
CA VAL A 54 -30.46 -23.38 -6.33
C VAL A 54 -30.19 -21.95 -5.84
N PHE A 55 -29.50 -21.12 -6.63
CA PHE A 55 -29.21 -19.71 -6.33
C PHE A 55 -30.03 -18.71 -7.18
N GLY A 56 -30.87 -19.18 -8.11
CA GLY A 56 -31.71 -18.33 -8.96
C GLY A 56 -32.82 -17.56 -8.22
N GLU A 57 -33.27 -16.45 -8.82
CA GLU A 57 -34.05 -15.39 -8.18
C GLU A 57 -35.51 -15.75 -7.81
N ALA A 58 -36.08 -16.83 -8.34
CA ALA A 58 -37.52 -17.10 -8.21
C ALA A 58 -37.95 -17.71 -6.84
N ALA A 59 -37.04 -18.34 -6.09
CA ALA A 59 -37.21 -18.72 -4.68
C ALA A 59 -35.94 -19.45 -4.19
N PRO A 60 -35.14 -18.89 -3.26
CA PRO A 60 -33.89 -19.52 -2.85
C PRO A 60 -34.15 -20.85 -2.12
N MET A 61 -33.51 -21.92 -2.59
CA MET A 61 -33.60 -23.25 -1.97
C MET A 61 -33.03 -23.26 -0.54
N PRO A 62 -33.47 -24.18 0.34
CA PRO A 62 -32.92 -24.29 1.69
C PRO A 62 -31.41 -24.51 1.67
N LYS A 63 -30.75 -24.05 2.75
CA LYS A 63 -29.28 -24.04 2.86
C LYS A 63 -28.64 -25.40 2.60
N GLU A 64 -29.29 -26.50 3.00
CA GLU A 64 -28.79 -27.87 2.82
C GLU A 64 -28.73 -28.27 1.34
N TYR A 65 -29.75 -27.94 0.55
CA TYR A 65 -29.78 -28.21 -0.89
C TYR A 65 -28.81 -27.33 -1.65
N ARG A 66 -28.69 -26.04 -1.26
CA ARG A 66 -27.65 -25.15 -1.80
C ARG A 66 -26.25 -25.68 -1.54
N LYS A 67 -26.01 -26.19 -0.33
CA LYS A 67 -24.74 -26.83 0.02
C LYS A 67 -24.50 -28.09 -0.81
N LYS A 68 -25.48 -28.99 -0.92
CA LYS A 68 -25.40 -30.24 -1.71
C LYS A 68 -25.04 -29.96 -3.17
N ALA A 69 -25.70 -28.99 -3.80
CA ALA A 69 -25.43 -28.61 -5.18
C ALA A 69 -24.01 -28.07 -5.37
N VAL A 70 -23.56 -27.17 -4.47
CA VAL A 70 -22.21 -26.60 -4.53
C VAL A 70 -21.13 -27.65 -4.30
N ASP A 71 -21.30 -28.53 -3.30
CA ASP A 71 -20.32 -29.57 -2.99
C ASP A 71 -20.19 -30.54 -4.17
N ASN A 72 -21.31 -30.99 -4.75
CA ASN A 72 -21.29 -31.88 -5.93
C ASN A 72 -20.65 -31.23 -7.16
N ALA A 73 -20.92 -29.93 -7.42
CA ALA A 73 -20.29 -29.22 -8.53
C ALA A 73 -18.78 -29.07 -8.35
N VAL A 74 -18.33 -28.75 -7.13
CA VAL A 74 -16.89 -28.68 -6.82
C VAL A 74 -16.20 -30.03 -7.01
N ASP A 75 -16.85 -31.13 -6.62
CA ASP A 75 -16.30 -32.48 -6.75
C ASP A 75 -16.24 -32.94 -8.22
N GLU A 76 -17.27 -32.63 -9.03
CA GLU A 76 -17.26 -32.87 -10.48
C GLU A 76 -16.12 -32.11 -11.15
N ILE A 77 -16.05 -30.80 -10.95
CA ILE A 77 -15.05 -29.96 -11.59
C ILE A 77 -13.64 -30.43 -11.22
N ARG A 78 -13.44 -30.85 -9.97
CA ARG A 78 -12.18 -31.41 -9.53
C ARG A 78 -11.86 -32.74 -10.22
N ARG A 79 -12.82 -33.63 -10.41
CA ARG A 79 -12.59 -34.89 -11.12
C ARG A 79 -12.24 -34.64 -12.59
N ARG A 80 -12.90 -33.68 -13.26
CA ARG A 80 -12.55 -33.27 -14.64
C ARG A 80 -11.15 -32.68 -14.73
N TYR A 81 -10.77 -31.88 -13.73
CA TYR A 81 -9.41 -31.41 -13.59
C TYR A 81 -8.41 -32.59 -13.51
N ASP A 82 -8.69 -33.58 -12.65
CA ASP A 82 -7.83 -34.74 -12.46
C ASP A 82 -7.82 -35.69 -13.69
N SER A 83 -8.83 -35.63 -14.57
CA SER A 83 -8.87 -36.41 -15.82
C SER A 83 -8.21 -35.73 -17.02
N GLY A 84 -7.68 -34.50 -16.85
CA GLY A 84 -6.90 -33.79 -17.87
C GLY A 84 -7.57 -32.52 -18.41
N GLU A 85 -8.84 -32.26 -18.12
CA GLU A 85 -9.58 -31.05 -18.55
C GLU A 85 -9.26 -29.84 -17.66
N ARG A 86 -7.97 -29.62 -17.39
CA ARG A 86 -7.51 -28.69 -16.33
C ARG A 86 -7.91 -27.23 -16.57
N ALA A 87 -7.69 -26.74 -17.79
CA ALA A 87 -7.97 -25.34 -18.14
C ALA A 87 -9.49 -25.06 -18.10
N GLU A 88 -10.29 -25.96 -18.66
CA GLU A 88 -11.75 -25.88 -18.69
C GLU A 88 -12.34 -25.95 -17.27
N ALA A 89 -11.93 -26.92 -16.48
CA ALA A 89 -12.34 -27.05 -15.08
C ALA A 89 -12.02 -25.80 -14.26
N ALA A 90 -10.84 -25.20 -14.48
CA ALA A 90 -10.44 -23.98 -13.80
C ALA A 90 -11.22 -22.73 -14.24
N LEU A 91 -11.57 -22.65 -15.53
CA LEU A 91 -12.43 -21.61 -16.08
C LEU A 91 -13.84 -21.70 -15.48
N GLU A 92 -14.41 -22.92 -15.45
CA GLU A 92 -15.75 -23.18 -14.93
C GLU A 92 -15.88 -22.85 -13.43
N ILE A 93 -14.94 -23.30 -12.59
CA ILE A 93 -14.99 -22.96 -11.16
C ILE A 93 -14.81 -21.45 -10.92
N MET A 94 -14.04 -20.78 -11.78
CA MET A 94 -13.85 -19.35 -11.70
C MET A 94 -15.14 -18.61 -12.03
N ASP A 95 -15.82 -18.99 -13.11
CA ASP A 95 -17.10 -18.40 -13.50
C ASP A 95 -18.15 -18.58 -12.40
N LEU A 96 -18.30 -19.80 -11.85
CA LEU A 96 -19.17 -20.05 -10.70
C LEU A 96 -18.79 -19.19 -9.48
N ALA A 97 -17.50 -19.04 -9.18
CA ALA A 97 -17.05 -18.21 -8.07
C ALA A 97 -17.23 -16.70 -8.29
N ILE A 98 -17.34 -16.25 -9.55
CA ILE A 98 -17.67 -14.87 -9.91
C ILE A 98 -19.18 -14.64 -9.79
N ARG A 99 -20.00 -15.49 -10.44
CA ARG A 99 -21.48 -15.40 -10.41
C ARG A 99 -22.04 -15.52 -8.99
N PHE A 100 -21.41 -16.35 -8.16
CA PHE A 100 -21.82 -16.61 -6.78
C PHE A 100 -20.76 -16.15 -5.79
N SER A 101 -20.38 -14.87 -5.87
CA SER A 101 -19.30 -14.26 -5.08
C SER A 101 -19.43 -14.44 -3.57
N ASP A 102 -20.63 -14.57 -3.03
CA ASP A 102 -20.85 -14.73 -1.58
C ASP A 102 -20.61 -16.16 -1.07
N VAL A 103 -20.48 -17.13 -1.99
CA VAL A 103 -20.29 -18.53 -1.66
C VAL A 103 -18.80 -18.83 -1.41
N LYS A 104 -18.40 -18.79 -0.14
CA LYS A 104 -17.02 -19.04 0.30
C LYS A 104 -16.46 -20.40 -0.13
N VAL A 105 -17.30 -21.41 -0.39
CA VAL A 105 -16.86 -22.75 -0.84
C VAL A 105 -16.31 -22.66 -2.26
N LEU A 106 -17.01 -22.00 -3.19
CA LEU A 106 -16.59 -21.82 -4.58
C LEU A 106 -15.30 -20.99 -4.68
N LYS A 107 -15.20 -19.88 -3.91
CA LYS A 107 -13.95 -19.10 -3.81
C LYS A 107 -12.76 -19.95 -3.36
N ARG A 108 -12.96 -20.83 -2.37
CA ARG A 108 -11.91 -21.75 -1.88
C ARG A 108 -11.56 -22.81 -2.91
N ALA A 109 -12.55 -23.39 -3.59
CA ALA A 109 -12.35 -24.38 -4.65
C ALA A 109 -11.54 -23.79 -5.82
N ARG A 110 -11.95 -22.62 -6.33
CA ARG A 110 -11.21 -21.87 -7.35
C ARG A 110 -9.76 -21.63 -6.95
N ASN A 111 -9.52 -21.11 -5.74
CA ASN A 111 -8.16 -20.83 -5.29
C ASN A 111 -7.30 -22.10 -5.16
N ARG A 112 -7.89 -23.27 -4.85
CA ARG A 112 -7.17 -24.55 -4.83
C ARG A 112 -6.82 -25.00 -6.24
N LEU A 113 -7.77 -24.93 -7.17
CA LEU A 113 -7.55 -25.29 -8.57
C LEU A 113 -6.48 -24.40 -9.23
N PHE A 114 -6.49 -23.09 -8.97
CA PHE A 114 -5.43 -22.18 -9.43
C PHE A 114 -4.06 -22.53 -8.84
N ALA A 115 -4.01 -22.96 -7.56
CA ALA A 115 -2.78 -23.43 -6.95
C ALA A 115 -2.26 -24.70 -7.61
N SER A 116 -3.14 -25.65 -7.93
CA SER A 116 -2.78 -26.87 -8.66
C SER A 116 -2.27 -26.56 -10.07
N LEU A 117 -2.95 -25.68 -10.81
CA LEU A 117 -2.54 -25.26 -12.15
C LEU A 117 -1.14 -24.67 -12.17
N ALA A 118 -0.88 -23.73 -11.25
CA ALA A 118 0.42 -23.10 -11.13
C ALA A 118 1.52 -24.12 -10.79
N GLU A 119 1.21 -25.09 -9.93
CA GLU A 119 2.15 -26.15 -9.55
C GLU A 119 2.41 -27.13 -10.70
N ASP A 120 1.38 -27.49 -11.47
CA ASP A 120 1.49 -28.36 -12.65
C ASP A 120 2.32 -27.66 -13.75
N TRP A 121 2.07 -26.37 -14.01
CA TRP A 121 2.90 -25.56 -14.91
C TRP A 121 4.37 -25.53 -14.46
N ARG A 122 4.61 -25.25 -13.16
CA ARG A 122 5.95 -25.18 -12.58
C ARG A 122 6.74 -26.49 -12.71
N ARG A 123 6.06 -27.64 -12.65
CA ARG A 123 6.68 -28.96 -12.83
C ARG A 123 7.02 -29.28 -14.29
N GLY A 124 6.66 -28.40 -15.22
CA GLY A 124 6.96 -28.54 -16.64
C GLY A 124 6.05 -29.54 -17.34
N VAL A 125 4.81 -29.69 -16.88
CA VAL A 125 3.87 -30.62 -17.49
C VAL A 125 3.29 -30.02 -18.78
N LYS A 126 4.03 -30.19 -19.88
CA LYS A 126 3.79 -29.53 -21.18
C LYS A 126 3.18 -30.44 -22.26
N SER A 127 2.89 -31.72 -21.97
CA SER A 127 2.27 -32.64 -22.92
C SER A 127 1.72 -33.91 -22.24
N GLY A 128 0.63 -34.48 -22.76
CA GLY A 128 0.00 -35.73 -22.28
C GLY A 128 -1.33 -35.48 -21.55
N VAL A 129 -1.94 -36.51 -20.95
CA VAL A 129 -3.17 -36.36 -20.12
C VAL A 129 -2.95 -35.38 -18.96
N GLU A 130 -1.68 -35.18 -18.58
CA GLU A 130 -1.28 -34.24 -17.55
C GLU A 130 -0.98 -32.81 -18.08
N SER A 131 -1.24 -32.46 -19.34
CA SER A 131 -1.00 -31.09 -19.84
C SER A 131 -1.88 -30.02 -19.17
N VAL A 132 -1.35 -28.79 -19.15
CA VAL A 132 -2.10 -27.55 -18.84
C VAL A 132 -2.34 -26.74 -20.12
N ASP A 133 -2.32 -27.40 -21.28
CA ASP A 133 -2.55 -26.74 -22.56
C ASP A 133 -3.98 -26.17 -22.65
N PRO A 134 -4.17 -25.04 -23.35
CA PRO A 134 -5.50 -24.54 -23.60
C PRO A 134 -6.31 -25.53 -24.45
N PRO A 135 -7.65 -25.49 -24.38
CA PRO A 135 -8.49 -26.25 -25.29
C PRO A 135 -8.21 -25.89 -26.76
N GLU A 136 -8.51 -26.81 -27.70
CA GLU A 136 -8.24 -26.65 -29.14
C GLU A 136 -8.87 -25.37 -29.74
N GLN A 137 -9.93 -24.84 -29.13
CA GLN A 137 -10.51 -23.53 -29.44
C GLN A 137 -10.14 -22.52 -28.33
N VAL A 138 -9.17 -21.66 -28.65
CA VAL A 138 -8.74 -20.57 -27.76
C VAL A 138 -9.67 -19.37 -27.96
N ASP A 139 -10.77 -19.35 -27.22
CA ASP A 139 -11.70 -18.22 -27.19
C ASP A 139 -11.24 -17.14 -26.17
N GLY A 140 -11.83 -15.94 -26.24
CA GLY A 140 -11.55 -14.84 -25.29
C GLY A 140 -11.76 -15.20 -23.80
N ALA A 141 -12.44 -16.31 -23.53
CA ALA A 141 -12.59 -16.90 -22.19
C ALA A 141 -11.25 -17.29 -21.55
N MET A 142 -10.25 -17.73 -22.32
CA MET A 142 -8.92 -18.07 -21.78
C MET A 142 -8.20 -16.84 -21.24
N CYS A 143 -8.39 -15.66 -21.87
CA CYS A 143 -7.90 -14.40 -21.32
C CYS A 143 -8.60 -14.01 -20.01
N VAL A 144 -9.84 -14.43 -19.78
CA VAL A 144 -10.51 -14.23 -18.47
C VAL A 144 -9.86 -15.11 -17.41
N LEU A 145 -9.63 -16.39 -17.71
CA LEU A 145 -8.91 -17.31 -16.81
C LEU A 145 -7.50 -16.79 -16.51
N ALA A 146 -6.78 -16.33 -17.53
CA ALA A 146 -5.45 -15.77 -17.41
C ALA A 146 -5.39 -14.56 -16.47
N ARG A 147 -6.36 -13.64 -16.54
CA ARG A 147 -6.47 -12.52 -15.60
C ARG A 147 -6.81 -12.98 -14.18
N GLY A 148 -7.67 -14.00 -14.04
CA GLY A 148 -7.96 -14.65 -12.77
C GLY A 148 -6.70 -15.25 -12.13
N LEU A 149 -5.91 -15.98 -12.91
CA LEU A 149 -4.62 -16.55 -12.51
C LEU A 149 -3.60 -15.48 -12.16
N THR A 150 -3.52 -14.39 -12.94
CA THR A 150 -2.65 -13.25 -12.65
C THR A 150 -3.01 -12.59 -11.32
N SER A 151 -4.30 -12.33 -11.08
CA SER A 151 -4.79 -11.76 -9.82
C SER A 151 -4.51 -12.67 -8.63
N TRP A 152 -4.77 -13.98 -8.77
CA TRP A 152 -4.46 -14.97 -7.74
C TRP A 152 -2.96 -15.10 -7.50
N GLY A 153 -2.16 -15.15 -8.56
CA GLY A 153 -0.71 -15.22 -8.52
C GLY A 153 -0.14 -14.03 -7.78
N ARG A 154 -0.58 -12.81 -8.12
CA ARG A 154 -0.18 -11.56 -7.44
C ARG A 154 -0.47 -11.60 -5.95
N ARG A 155 -1.67 -12.06 -5.57
CA ARG A 155 -2.09 -12.18 -4.16
C ARG A 155 -1.25 -13.18 -3.36
N ASN A 156 -0.83 -14.27 -4.01
CA ASN A 156 -0.11 -15.36 -3.33
C ASN A 156 1.42 -15.26 -3.46
N PHE A 157 1.92 -14.41 -4.36
CA PHE A 157 3.34 -14.28 -4.69
C PHE A 157 4.21 -14.06 -3.44
N ARG A 158 3.76 -13.24 -2.49
CA ARG A 158 4.50 -13.01 -1.24
C ARG A 158 4.78 -14.30 -0.45
N LYS A 159 3.77 -15.15 -0.29
CA LYS A 159 3.86 -16.37 0.51
C LYS A 159 4.53 -17.50 -0.26
N HIS A 160 4.32 -17.53 -1.57
CA HIS A 160 4.78 -18.57 -2.48
C HIS A 160 5.22 -17.94 -3.82
N PRO A 161 6.43 -17.36 -3.88
CA PRO A 161 6.90 -16.62 -5.06
C PRO A 161 6.96 -17.50 -6.30
N ASP A 162 7.45 -18.74 -6.17
CA ASP A 162 7.54 -19.69 -7.29
C ASP A 162 6.16 -20.03 -7.88
N ARG A 163 5.13 -20.17 -7.02
CA ARG A 163 3.75 -20.43 -7.48
C ARG A 163 3.10 -19.20 -8.09
N GLY A 164 3.37 -18.02 -7.53
CA GLY A 164 2.88 -16.76 -8.07
C GLY A 164 3.46 -16.49 -9.46
N LEU A 165 4.77 -16.72 -9.63
CA LEU A 165 5.46 -16.63 -10.91
C LEU A 165 4.88 -17.64 -11.91
N ALA A 166 4.80 -18.92 -11.54
CA ALA A 166 4.26 -19.96 -12.41
C ALA A 166 2.81 -19.68 -12.86
N ALA A 167 1.97 -19.11 -11.98
CA ALA A 167 0.62 -18.71 -12.34
C ALA A 167 0.59 -17.58 -13.39
N MET A 168 1.52 -16.62 -13.30
CA MET A 168 1.61 -15.51 -14.25
C MET A 168 2.24 -15.94 -15.58
N GLU A 169 3.19 -16.86 -15.56
CA GLU A 169 3.73 -17.48 -16.78
C GLU A 169 2.64 -18.28 -17.50
N LEU A 170 1.86 -19.08 -16.76
CA LEU A 170 0.71 -19.80 -17.31
C LEU A 170 -0.35 -18.83 -17.84
N ALA A 171 -0.61 -17.74 -17.13
CA ALA A 171 -1.52 -16.70 -17.60
C ALA A 171 -1.03 -16.06 -18.92
N GLN A 172 0.27 -15.77 -19.02
CA GLN A 172 0.87 -15.22 -20.25
C GLN A 172 0.79 -16.21 -21.41
N PHE A 173 0.92 -17.51 -21.12
CA PHE A 173 0.71 -18.57 -22.11
C PHE A 173 -0.74 -18.62 -22.60
N TYR A 174 -1.71 -18.52 -21.70
CA TYR A 174 -3.14 -18.52 -22.05
C TYR A 174 -3.62 -17.23 -22.72
N CYS A 175 -2.94 -16.10 -22.50
CA CYS A 175 -3.33 -14.82 -23.08
C CYS A 175 -2.08 -13.98 -23.44
N PRO A 176 -1.41 -14.29 -24.57
CA PRO A 176 -0.15 -13.63 -24.95
C PRO A 176 -0.28 -12.13 -25.18
N GLU A 177 -1.46 -11.68 -25.64
CA GLU A 177 -1.74 -10.26 -25.92
C GLU A 177 -2.14 -9.46 -24.66
N GLY A 178 -2.25 -10.12 -23.50
CA GLY A 178 -2.64 -9.49 -22.23
C GLY A 178 -1.56 -8.57 -21.68
N ALA A 179 -1.59 -7.29 -22.02
CA ALA A 179 -0.61 -6.32 -21.57
C ALA A 179 -0.51 -6.19 -20.03
N ASP A 180 -1.63 -6.32 -19.32
CA ASP A 180 -1.68 -6.34 -17.85
C ASP A 180 -1.02 -7.60 -17.26
N ILE A 181 -1.13 -8.73 -17.97
CA ILE A 181 -0.52 -10.01 -17.59
C ILE A 181 0.99 -9.91 -17.77
N ALA A 182 1.44 -9.45 -18.94
CA ALA A 182 2.86 -9.25 -19.24
C ALA A 182 3.53 -8.28 -18.25
N TYR A 183 2.84 -7.18 -17.89
CA TYR A 183 3.34 -6.25 -16.88
C TYR A 183 3.59 -6.97 -15.55
N ASN A 184 2.58 -7.67 -15.02
CA ASN A 184 2.66 -8.36 -13.73
C ASN A 184 3.66 -9.53 -13.76
N LEU A 185 3.77 -10.25 -14.88
CA LEU A 185 4.78 -11.29 -15.08
C LEU A 185 6.19 -10.71 -14.96
N GLY A 186 6.47 -9.57 -15.60
CA GLY A 186 7.77 -8.91 -15.43
C GLY A 186 8.06 -8.52 -13.98
N VAL A 187 7.03 -8.08 -13.21
CA VAL A 187 7.18 -7.79 -11.77
C VAL A 187 7.55 -9.06 -11.00
N ALA A 188 6.86 -10.17 -11.29
CA ALA A 188 7.13 -11.45 -10.65
C ALA A 188 8.53 -11.97 -10.98
N GLN A 189 8.93 -11.94 -12.25
CA GLN A 189 10.27 -12.33 -12.72
C GLN A 189 11.35 -11.50 -12.05
N TYR A 190 11.17 -10.18 -11.95
CA TYR A 190 12.11 -9.30 -11.28
C TYR A 190 12.25 -9.67 -9.79
N ARG A 191 11.13 -9.82 -9.08
CA ARG A 191 11.11 -10.12 -7.65
C ARG A 191 11.61 -11.53 -7.29
N THR A 192 11.61 -12.48 -8.23
CA THR A 192 12.25 -13.80 -8.05
C THR A 192 13.72 -13.81 -8.47
N GLY A 193 14.30 -12.68 -8.86
CA GLY A 193 15.70 -12.57 -9.29
C GLY A 193 15.93 -12.97 -10.76
N SER A 194 14.87 -13.26 -11.52
CA SER A 194 14.92 -13.55 -12.96
C SER A 194 15.02 -12.25 -13.78
N VAL A 195 16.01 -11.42 -13.47
CA VAL A 195 16.17 -10.04 -13.98
C VAL A 195 16.27 -9.99 -15.51
N SER A 196 16.93 -10.98 -16.14
CA SER A 196 17.03 -11.07 -17.60
C SER A 196 15.68 -11.29 -18.27
N GLU A 197 14.85 -12.16 -17.71
CA GLU A 197 13.51 -12.45 -18.22
C GLU A 197 12.58 -11.25 -17.99
N ALA A 198 12.64 -10.64 -16.81
CA ALA A 198 11.88 -9.42 -16.51
C ALA A 198 12.16 -8.30 -17.52
N ARG A 199 13.45 -8.07 -17.83
CA ARG A 199 13.87 -7.10 -18.84
C ARG A 199 13.28 -7.43 -20.21
N LYS A 200 13.33 -8.70 -20.63
CA LYS A 200 12.80 -9.14 -21.91
C LYS A 200 11.29 -8.88 -21.99
N THR A 201 10.55 -9.37 -21.01
CA THR A 201 9.08 -9.22 -20.92
C THR A 201 8.66 -7.75 -20.97
N TRP A 202 9.26 -6.88 -20.17
CA TRP A 202 8.91 -5.46 -20.17
C TRP A 202 9.37 -4.71 -21.42
N LYS A 203 10.51 -5.09 -22.02
CA LYS A 203 10.98 -4.47 -23.26
C LYS A 203 10.03 -4.77 -24.43
N GLU A 204 9.52 -5.99 -24.52
CA GLU A 204 8.49 -6.36 -25.49
C GLU A 204 7.20 -5.57 -25.22
N LEU A 205 6.79 -5.44 -23.95
CA LEU A 205 5.60 -4.70 -23.56
C LEU A 205 5.68 -3.19 -23.87
N VAL A 206 6.84 -2.55 -23.69
CA VAL A 206 7.04 -1.14 -24.04
C VAL A 206 6.82 -0.87 -25.52
N GLY A 207 7.10 -1.84 -26.39
CA GLY A 207 6.80 -1.72 -27.83
C GLY A 207 5.32 -1.47 -28.12
N VAL A 208 4.42 -1.91 -27.23
CA VAL A 208 2.97 -1.74 -27.34
C VAL A 208 2.46 -0.59 -26.45
N ARG A 209 3.10 -0.37 -25.29
CA ARG A 209 2.72 0.63 -24.27
C ARG A 209 3.82 1.66 -24.05
N SER A 210 4.29 2.30 -25.12
CA SER A 210 5.37 3.28 -25.07
C SER A 210 5.06 4.56 -24.28
N TRP A 211 3.79 4.76 -23.92
CA TRP A 211 3.29 5.88 -23.12
C TRP A 211 3.16 5.54 -21.63
N ASP A 212 3.37 4.28 -21.24
CA ASP A 212 3.21 3.84 -19.86
C ASP A 212 4.43 4.24 -19.03
N THR A 213 4.32 5.40 -18.38
CA THR A 213 5.38 5.98 -17.55
C THR A 213 5.85 5.03 -16.44
N VAL A 214 4.97 4.21 -15.88
CA VAL A 214 5.33 3.27 -14.80
C VAL A 214 6.21 2.15 -15.37
N LEU A 215 5.82 1.57 -16.51
CA LEU A 215 6.61 0.55 -17.20
C LEU A 215 7.98 1.08 -17.63
N LEU A 216 8.04 2.31 -18.16
CA LEU A 216 9.29 2.97 -18.53
C LEU A 216 10.19 3.18 -17.31
N CYS A 217 9.63 3.63 -16.18
CA CYS A 217 10.37 3.76 -14.93
C CYS A 217 10.90 2.42 -14.41
N ASN A 218 10.11 1.34 -14.48
CA ASN A 218 10.56 0.01 -14.07
C ASN A 218 11.76 -0.47 -14.88
N LEU A 219 11.75 -0.26 -16.20
CA LEU A 219 12.87 -0.57 -17.07
C LEU A 219 14.09 0.34 -16.79
N GLY A 220 13.86 1.63 -16.53
CA GLY A 220 14.92 2.56 -16.16
C GLY A 220 15.66 2.13 -14.89
N TRP A 221 14.92 1.75 -13.85
CA TRP A 221 15.47 1.23 -12.61
C TRP A 221 16.19 -0.11 -12.77
N LEU A 222 15.59 -1.05 -13.51
CA LEU A 222 16.21 -2.34 -13.81
C LEU A 222 17.55 -2.14 -14.55
N CYS A 223 17.59 -1.21 -15.51
CA CYS A 223 18.81 -0.84 -16.22
C CYS A 223 19.88 -0.30 -15.26
N LEU A 224 19.54 0.62 -14.34
CA LEU A 224 20.47 1.13 -13.32
C LEU A 224 21.03 0.02 -12.42
N GLU A 225 20.19 -0.89 -11.94
CA GLU A 225 20.62 -2.01 -11.09
C GLU A 225 21.65 -2.90 -11.80
N THR A 226 21.43 -3.13 -13.09
CA THR A 226 22.32 -3.96 -13.91
C THR A 226 23.51 -3.21 -14.51
N GLY A 227 23.66 -1.91 -14.19
CA GLY A 227 24.76 -1.06 -14.68
C GLY A 227 24.59 -0.53 -16.11
N ASP A 228 23.43 -0.71 -16.75
CA ASP A 228 23.14 -0.22 -18.10
C ASP A 228 22.64 1.24 -18.05
N VAL A 229 23.55 2.14 -17.67
CA VAL A 229 23.24 3.56 -17.38
C VAL A 229 22.68 4.30 -18.60
N ASP A 230 23.13 3.95 -19.81
CA ASP A 230 22.67 4.62 -21.03
C ASP A 230 21.23 4.24 -21.38
N GLN A 231 20.87 2.97 -21.22
CA GLN A 231 19.50 2.53 -21.44
C GLN A 231 18.56 3.02 -20.33
N ALA A 232 19.06 3.12 -19.09
CA ALA A 232 18.31 3.74 -18.00
C ALA A 232 17.96 5.20 -18.32
N ASP A 233 18.92 5.95 -18.85
CA ASP A 233 18.71 7.32 -19.28
C ASP A 233 17.65 7.44 -20.38
N HIS A 234 17.74 6.56 -21.38
CA HIS A 234 16.78 6.51 -22.47
C HIS A 234 15.34 6.36 -21.96
N TYR A 235 15.10 5.39 -21.07
CA TYR A 235 13.76 5.17 -20.51
C TYR A 235 13.32 6.30 -19.57
N ALA A 236 14.23 6.87 -18.78
CA ALA A 236 13.92 8.03 -17.94
C ALA A 236 13.50 9.24 -18.78
N MET A 237 14.20 9.51 -19.89
CA MET A 237 13.84 10.59 -20.81
C MET A 237 12.50 10.35 -21.49
N GLN A 238 12.19 9.11 -21.89
CA GLN A 238 10.87 8.77 -22.43
C GLN A 238 9.77 8.96 -21.38
N ALA A 239 10.02 8.53 -20.14
CA ALA A 239 9.08 8.71 -19.03
C ALA A 239 8.83 10.19 -18.72
N LEU A 240 9.88 11.03 -18.73
CA LEU A 240 9.77 12.48 -18.55
C LEU A 240 9.12 13.18 -19.75
N ALA A 241 9.28 12.66 -20.97
CA ALA A 241 8.56 13.17 -22.13
C ALA A 241 7.06 12.89 -22.04
N ALA A 242 6.68 11.73 -21.51
CA ALA A 242 5.28 11.35 -21.29
C ALA A 242 4.66 12.04 -20.06
N ALA A 243 5.42 12.19 -18.98
CA ALA A 243 5.01 12.81 -17.72
C ALA A 243 6.16 13.69 -17.18
N PRO A 244 6.23 14.96 -17.60
CA PRO A 244 7.32 15.87 -17.24
C PRO A 244 7.48 16.14 -15.74
N ASP A 245 6.43 15.92 -14.96
CA ASP A 245 6.40 16.13 -13.52
C ASP A 245 6.52 14.83 -12.70
N SER A 246 6.87 13.70 -13.35
CA SER A 246 7.00 12.39 -12.69
C SER A 246 8.23 12.34 -11.77
N PRO A 247 8.05 12.27 -10.43
CA PRO A 247 9.16 12.21 -9.49
C PRO A 247 10.00 10.94 -9.63
N ASN A 248 9.37 9.81 -9.97
CA ASN A 248 10.07 8.55 -10.24
C ASN A 248 10.98 8.64 -11.47
N ALA A 249 10.50 9.23 -12.57
CA ALA A 249 11.32 9.42 -13.77
C ALA A 249 12.46 10.40 -13.52
N MET A 250 12.20 11.46 -12.74
CA MET A 250 13.23 12.40 -12.29
C MET A 250 14.28 11.71 -11.41
N ALA A 251 13.86 10.85 -10.48
CA ALA A 251 14.76 10.09 -9.62
C ALA A 251 15.70 9.20 -10.42
N ILE A 252 15.18 8.43 -11.39
CA ILE A 252 16.02 7.60 -12.27
C ILE A 252 17.05 8.48 -13.00
N ARG A 253 16.59 9.61 -13.55
CA ARG A 253 17.47 10.53 -14.28
C ARG A 253 18.54 11.13 -13.36
N LEU A 254 18.23 11.48 -12.12
CA LEU A 254 19.19 11.95 -11.12
C LEU A 254 20.25 10.88 -10.82
N GLU A 255 19.84 9.62 -10.67
CA GLU A 255 20.77 8.52 -10.44
C GLU A 255 21.67 8.24 -11.66
N VAL A 256 21.14 8.38 -12.88
CA VAL A 256 21.93 8.38 -14.11
C VAL A 256 22.99 9.49 -14.07
N LEU A 257 22.62 10.71 -13.67
CA LEU A 257 23.56 11.84 -13.56
C LEU A 257 24.64 11.55 -12.50
N PHE A 258 24.26 10.99 -11.36
CA PHE A 258 25.20 10.59 -10.31
C PHE A 258 26.17 9.50 -10.77
N ALA A 259 25.66 8.49 -11.48
CA ALA A 259 26.46 7.39 -12.03
C ALA A 259 27.45 7.87 -13.10
N ARG A 260 27.11 8.94 -13.84
CA ARG A 260 27.99 9.59 -14.83
C ARG A 260 28.91 10.66 -14.24
N GLY A 261 28.81 10.97 -12.95
CA GLY A 261 29.58 12.03 -12.29
C GLY A 261 29.15 13.45 -12.67
N GLN A 262 27.96 13.60 -13.26
CA GLN A 262 27.41 14.87 -13.72
C GLN A 262 26.67 15.61 -12.58
N TYR A 263 27.39 15.92 -11.51
CA TYR A 263 26.80 16.46 -10.28
C TYR A 263 26.23 17.87 -10.44
N THR A 264 26.86 18.72 -11.24
CA THR A 264 26.34 20.07 -11.57
C THR A 264 25.00 19.98 -12.31
N ASN A 265 24.87 19.06 -13.27
CA ASN A 265 23.61 18.82 -13.96
C ASN A 265 22.53 18.28 -12.99
N ALA A 266 22.93 17.44 -12.03
CA ALA A 266 22.00 16.93 -11.02
C ALA A 266 21.49 18.05 -10.10
N VAL A 267 22.37 18.97 -9.68
CA VAL A 267 22.04 20.18 -8.92
C VAL A 267 21.08 21.07 -9.72
N GLN A 268 21.40 21.37 -10.97
CA GLN A 268 20.52 22.11 -11.88
C GLN A 268 19.13 21.46 -11.98
N MET A 269 19.08 20.13 -12.11
CA MET A 269 17.84 19.40 -12.25
C MET A 269 16.97 19.46 -10.99
N VAL A 270 17.53 19.31 -9.78
CA VAL A 270 16.75 19.40 -8.54
C VAL A 270 16.23 20.81 -8.30
N PHE A 271 17.06 21.84 -8.51
CA PHE A 271 16.65 23.23 -8.31
C PHE A 271 15.71 23.74 -9.41
N ALA A 272 15.77 23.21 -10.63
CA ALA A 272 14.77 23.50 -11.66
C ALA A 272 13.41 22.82 -11.41
N ASN A 273 13.36 21.80 -10.55
CA ASN A 273 12.18 20.97 -10.31
C ASN A 273 11.87 20.82 -8.80
N GLU A 274 12.11 21.87 -8.01
CA GLU A 274 11.95 21.85 -6.54
C GLU A 274 10.57 21.34 -6.08
N ARG A 275 9.52 21.59 -6.87
CA ARG A 275 8.16 21.13 -6.57
C ARG A 275 7.94 19.63 -6.80
N GLN A 276 8.78 19.01 -7.63
CA GLN A 276 8.67 17.62 -8.07
C GLN A 276 9.76 16.72 -7.49
N THR A 277 10.80 17.29 -6.89
CA THR A 277 11.89 16.53 -6.24
C THR A 277 11.77 16.57 -4.71
N THR A 278 12.13 15.47 -4.04
CA THR A 278 12.13 15.43 -2.57
C THR A 278 13.37 16.15 -1.99
N PRO A 279 13.29 16.73 -0.77
CA PRO A 279 14.44 17.34 -0.10
C PRO A 279 15.67 16.41 -0.01
N ARG A 280 15.44 15.10 0.09
CA ARG A 280 16.51 14.09 0.10
C ARG A 280 17.32 14.07 -1.20
N TYR A 281 16.69 14.32 -2.36
CA TYR A 281 17.41 14.36 -3.64
C TYR A 281 18.23 15.64 -3.79
N GLU A 282 17.69 16.77 -3.32
CA GLU A 282 18.41 18.04 -3.24
C GLU A 282 19.66 17.91 -2.37
N GLU A 283 19.49 17.45 -1.13
CA GLU A 283 20.60 17.22 -0.18
C GLU A 283 21.67 16.31 -0.78
N ARG A 284 21.28 15.21 -1.45
CA ARG A 284 22.22 14.29 -2.10
C ARG A 284 22.94 14.93 -3.29
N ALA A 285 22.23 15.68 -4.13
CA ALA A 285 22.83 16.33 -5.29
C ALA A 285 23.87 17.38 -4.85
N VAL A 286 23.50 18.22 -3.88
CA VAL A 286 24.41 19.22 -3.27
C VAL A 286 25.60 18.53 -2.61
N ALA A 287 25.38 17.51 -1.79
CA ALA A 287 26.45 16.79 -1.11
C ALA A 287 27.44 16.13 -2.09
N TYR A 288 26.96 15.51 -3.16
CA TYR A 288 27.84 14.91 -4.16
C TYR A 288 28.59 15.95 -4.99
N ALA A 289 27.98 17.08 -5.33
CA ALA A 289 28.65 18.17 -6.01
C ALA A 289 29.77 18.77 -5.15
N VAL A 290 29.51 19.00 -3.86
CA VAL A 290 30.53 19.47 -2.89
C VAL A 290 31.65 18.43 -2.71
N ALA A 291 31.31 17.15 -2.56
CA ALA A 291 32.30 16.08 -2.44
C ALA A 291 33.17 15.96 -3.70
N ALA A 292 32.59 16.11 -4.89
CA ALA A 292 33.33 16.14 -6.14
C ALA A 292 34.27 17.35 -6.23
N GLY A 293 33.81 18.53 -5.81
CA GLY A 293 34.64 19.74 -5.70
C GLY A 293 35.84 19.53 -4.78
N TRP A 294 35.62 19.00 -3.57
CA TRP A 294 36.72 18.70 -2.64
C TRP A 294 37.69 17.67 -3.18
N LYS A 295 37.20 16.64 -3.89
CA LYS A 295 38.06 15.63 -4.50
C LYS A 295 38.93 16.22 -5.61
N ALA A 296 38.37 17.10 -6.45
CA ALA A 296 39.13 17.85 -7.46
C ALA A 296 40.16 18.79 -6.82
N PHE A 297 39.80 19.47 -5.73
CA PHE A 297 40.68 20.32 -4.95
C PHE A 297 41.88 19.52 -4.41
N GLN A 298 41.63 18.37 -3.77
CA GLN A 298 42.65 17.48 -3.23
C GLN A 298 43.53 16.84 -4.31
N ALA A 299 43.02 16.66 -5.52
CA ALA A 299 43.76 16.15 -6.67
C ALA A 299 44.70 17.21 -7.32
N GLY A 300 44.75 18.43 -6.79
CA GLY A 300 45.62 19.51 -7.27
C GLY A 300 44.91 20.57 -8.13
N GLY A 301 43.60 20.42 -8.38
CA GLY A 301 42.78 21.39 -9.12
C GLY A 301 42.21 22.50 -8.23
N GLY A 302 43.00 23.04 -7.31
CA GLY A 302 42.49 23.89 -6.21
C GLY A 302 41.79 25.17 -6.67
N GLN A 303 42.33 25.88 -7.66
CA GLN A 303 41.71 27.11 -8.19
C GLN A 303 40.44 26.82 -8.99
N ASP A 304 40.44 25.78 -9.82
CA ASP A 304 39.27 25.40 -10.62
C ASP A 304 38.13 24.88 -9.73
N ALA A 305 38.46 24.10 -8.70
CA ALA A 305 37.49 23.62 -7.72
C ALA A 305 36.87 24.77 -6.91
N LEU A 306 37.69 25.74 -6.46
CA LEU A 306 37.19 26.95 -5.80
C LEU A 306 36.25 27.73 -6.73
N ALA A 307 36.68 28.02 -7.96
CA ALA A 307 35.86 28.76 -8.92
C ALA A 307 34.53 28.06 -9.23
N SER A 308 34.54 26.72 -9.33
CA SER A 308 33.32 25.93 -9.51
C SER A 308 32.38 26.02 -8.31
N MET A 309 32.91 25.98 -7.07
CA MET A 309 32.07 26.12 -5.87
C MET A 309 31.54 27.55 -5.70
N GLU A 310 32.34 28.57 -6.03
CA GLU A 310 31.89 29.98 -6.05
C GLU A 310 30.76 30.19 -7.05
N SER A 311 30.90 29.66 -8.27
CA SER A 311 29.85 29.72 -9.29
C SER A 311 28.56 29.04 -8.83
N LEU A 312 28.64 27.86 -8.19
CA LEU A 312 27.46 27.17 -7.65
C LEU A 312 26.84 27.90 -6.47
N ALA A 313 27.65 28.55 -5.63
CA ALA A 313 27.15 29.37 -4.52
C ALA A 313 26.45 30.65 -4.99
N GLU A 314 26.90 31.23 -6.10
CA GLU A 314 26.25 32.38 -6.73
C GLU A 314 24.93 31.98 -7.42
N GLU A 315 24.92 30.86 -8.13
CA GLU A 315 23.73 30.37 -8.85
C GLU A 315 22.67 29.78 -7.91
N TYR A 316 23.08 29.13 -6.82
CA TYR A 316 22.20 28.51 -5.81
C TYR A 316 22.47 29.04 -4.39
N PRO A 317 22.15 30.31 -4.07
CA PRO A 317 22.43 30.90 -2.76
C PRO A 317 21.74 30.20 -1.59
N GLN A 318 20.62 29.50 -1.85
CA GLN A 318 19.88 28.71 -0.86
C GLN A 318 20.64 27.44 -0.43
N ALA A 319 21.55 26.94 -1.26
CA ALA A 319 22.38 25.78 -0.96
C ALA A 319 23.65 26.22 -0.22
N GLU A 320 23.50 26.56 1.07
CA GLU A 320 24.60 27.00 1.94
C GLU A 320 25.89 26.16 1.83
N PRO A 321 25.85 24.81 1.66
CA PRO A 321 27.07 24.00 1.54
C PRO A 321 28.04 24.43 0.43
N PHE A 322 27.57 25.02 -0.68
CA PHE A 322 28.47 25.50 -1.74
C PHE A 322 29.32 26.68 -1.26
N SER A 323 28.68 27.67 -0.63
CA SER A 323 29.36 28.84 -0.08
C SER A 323 30.36 28.46 1.03
N GLN A 324 29.98 27.52 1.90
CA GLN A 324 30.85 26.97 2.94
C GLN A 324 32.07 26.26 2.35
N ALA A 325 31.87 25.42 1.33
CA ALA A 325 32.95 24.73 0.64
C ALA A 325 33.90 25.73 -0.06
N ALA A 326 33.36 26.73 -0.77
CA ALA A 326 34.16 27.78 -1.42
C ALA A 326 35.02 28.56 -0.41
N SER A 327 34.43 29.01 0.71
CA SER A 327 35.17 29.72 1.76
C SER A 327 36.32 28.87 2.32
N ALA A 328 36.04 27.59 2.62
CA ALA A 328 37.05 26.69 3.16
C ALA A 328 38.17 26.37 2.16
N MET A 329 37.84 26.22 0.87
CA MET A 329 38.84 26.04 -0.20
C MET A 329 39.72 27.27 -0.35
N LYS A 330 39.15 28.47 -0.27
CA LYS A 330 39.89 29.73 -0.30
C LYS A 330 40.85 29.87 0.88
N ASP A 331 40.38 29.59 2.09
CA ASP A 331 41.22 29.60 3.29
C ASP A 331 42.40 28.63 3.17
N ALA A 332 42.16 27.43 2.62
CA ALA A 332 43.21 26.44 2.37
C ALA A 332 44.25 26.90 1.34
N LEU A 333 43.83 27.57 0.25
CA LEU A 333 44.74 28.12 -0.75
C LEU A 333 45.59 29.29 -0.21
N GLU A 334 45.06 30.06 0.73
CA GLU A 334 45.77 31.16 1.39
C GLU A 334 46.70 30.69 2.52
N GLY A 335 46.82 29.38 2.75
CA GLY A 335 47.69 28.80 3.78
C GLY A 335 47.15 28.97 5.21
N ARG A 336 45.87 29.30 5.37
CA ARG A 336 45.20 29.31 6.67
C ARG A 336 44.91 27.86 7.07
N PRO A 337 44.99 27.50 8.37
CA PRO A 337 44.71 26.14 8.81
C PRO A 337 43.24 25.78 8.57
N ALA A 338 42.99 25.00 7.52
CA ALA A 338 41.69 24.41 7.21
C ALA A 338 41.80 22.89 7.32
N HIS A 339 40.91 22.26 8.10
CA HIS A 339 40.79 20.81 8.09
C HIS A 339 40.12 20.40 6.77
N LEU A 340 40.88 19.77 5.87
CA LEU A 340 40.32 19.22 4.63
C LEU A 340 39.34 18.10 4.98
N PRO A 341 38.08 18.16 4.53
CA PRO A 341 37.10 17.12 4.86
C PRO A 341 37.49 15.79 4.20
N GLU A 342 37.19 14.69 4.90
CA GLU A 342 37.15 13.38 4.26
C GLU A 342 36.05 13.37 3.19
N THR A 343 36.40 13.01 1.97
CA THR A 343 35.45 13.03 0.85
C THR A 343 34.66 11.73 0.80
N ALA A 344 33.34 11.86 0.76
CA ALA A 344 32.44 10.72 0.59
C ALA A 344 32.72 9.99 -0.74
N SER A 345 32.43 8.69 -0.77
CA SER A 345 32.53 7.91 -2.01
C SER A 345 31.54 8.44 -3.06
N LEU A 346 32.06 8.73 -4.26
CA LEU A 346 31.28 9.27 -5.37
C LEU A 346 30.70 8.12 -6.21
N PRO A 347 29.39 8.14 -6.55
CA PRO A 347 28.75 7.06 -7.29
C PRO A 347 29.43 6.65 -8.60
N HIS A 348 30.00 7.60 -9.37
CA HIS A 348 30.68 7.32 -10.63
C HIS A 348 32.06 6.64 -10.48
N LEU A 349 32.61 6.57 -9.27
CA LEU A 349 33.90 5.95 -8.97
C LEU A 349 33.75 4.53 -8.39
N ARG A 350 32.55 3.96 -8.44
CA ARG A 350 32.27 2.57 -8.03
C ARG A 350 32.94 1.58 -8.96
N ALA A 351 33.22 0.37 -8.47
CA ALA A 351 33.82 -0.65 -9.31
C ALA A 351 32.80 -1.13 -10.37
N PRO A 352 33.26 -1.46 -11.60
CA PRO A 352 32.38 -2.02 -12.61
C PRO A 352 31.69 -3.31 -12.09
N GLY A 353 30.36 -3.32 -12.07
CA GLY A 353 29.57 -4.44 -11.57
C GLY A 353 29.07 -4.30 -10.12
N ASP A 354 29.53 -3.28 -9.38
CA ASP A 354 28.86 -2.90 -8.13
C ASP A 354 27.50 -2.31 -8.48
N PRO A 355 26.39 -2.85 -7.94
CA PRO A 355 25.08 -2.34 -8.28
C PRO A 355 24.97 -0.87 -7.84
N ILE A 356 24.34 -0.04 -8.70
CA ILE A 356 24.16 1.39 -8.40
C ILE A 356 23.29 1.57 -7.14
N TYR A 357 22.56 0.52 -6.76
CA TYR A 357 21.79 0.42 -5.53
C TYR A 357 22.23 -0.79 -4.69
N PRO A 358 22.28 -0.67 -3.35
CA PRO A 358 22.35 -1.87 -2.53
C PRO A 358 21.07 -2.71 -2.74
N PRO A 359 21.16 -4.04 -2.83
CA PRO A 359 20.01 -4.92 -3.07
C PRO A 359 18.92 -4.88 -1.98
N ASP A 360 19.14 -4.15 -0.89
CA ASP A 360 18.27 -4.08 0.30
C ASP A 360 17.49 -2.75 0.43
N HIS A 361 17.56 -1.86 -0.59
CA HIS A 361 16.71 -0.68 -0.68
C HIS A 361 15.88 -0.74 -1.94
N GLY A 362 14.65 -1.26 -1.78
CA GLY A 362 13.61 -1.42 -2.78
C GLY A 362 13.43 -0.19 -3.65
N VAL A 363 14.13 -0.20 -4.78
CA VAL A 363 13.84 0.67 -5.90
C VAL A 363 12.50 0.22 -6.50
N ALA A 364 11.49 1.04 -6.25
CA ALA A 364 10.27 1.23 -7.03
C ALA A 364 9.57 -0.04 -7.58
N PHE A 365 9.16 -0.93 -6.69
CA PHE A 365 7.83 -1.51 -6.81
C PHE A 365 6.99 -1.06 -5.63
N ASP A 366 6.70 0.24 -5.59
CA ASP A 366 5.59 0.72 -4.80
C ASP A 366 4.33 0.70 -5.68
N PRO A 367 3.43 -0.30 -5.54
CA PRO A 367 2.11 -0.27 -6.18
C PRO A 367 1.26 0.95 -5.79
N LEU A 368 1.70 1.75 -4.82
CA LEU A 368 1.13 3.01 -4.38
C LEU A 368 2.09 4.18 -4.67
N SER A 369 2.35 4.46 -5.95
CA SER A 369 3.00 5.73 -6.33
C SER A 369 2.03 6.89 -6.07
N ILE A 370 2.34 7.68 -5.03
CA ILE A 370 1.53 8.83 -4.56
C ILE A 370 1.41 9.93 -5.63
N ASP A 371 2.29 9.89 -6.63
CA ASP A 371 2.37 10.84 -7.74
C ASP A 371 1.22 10.69 -8.76
N GLN A 372 0.39 9.65 -8.65
CA GLN A 372 -0.74 9.40 -9.55
C GLN A 372 -2.07 10.00 -9.08
N GLY A 373 -2.14 10.56 -7.87
CA GLY A 373 -3.36 11.20 -7.37
C GLY A 373 -3.59 12.61 -7.93
N PRO A 374 -4.82 13.10 -8.02
CA PRO A 374 -5.08 14.45 -8.53
C PRO A 374 -4.59 15.53 -7.57
N LYS A 375 -3.87 16.49 -8.14
CA LYS A 375 -3.34 17.64 -7.42
C LYS A 375 -4.42 18.70 -7.24
N PHE A 376 -4.65 19.14 -6.01
CA PHE A 376 -5.48 20.31 -5.70
C PHE A 376 -4.90 21.07 -4.51
N ASP A 377 -5.07 22.39 -4.46
CA ASP A 377 -4.48 23.21 -3.39
C ASP A 377 -5.54 23.63 -2.36
N ARG A 378 -5.22 23.49 -1.05
CA ARG A 378 -5.91 24.19 0.03
C ARG A 378 -5.18 25.49 0.36
N LYS A 379 -5.93 26.50 0.82
CA LYS A 379 -5.34 27.75 1.31
C LYS A 379 -4.50 27.51 2.56
N GLU A 380 -3.49 28.38 2.76
CA GLU A 380 -2.53 28.30 3.87
C GLU A 380 -3.16 28.32 5.26
N ASP A 381 -4.30 28.97 5.42
CA ASP A 381 -5.03 29.05 6.70
C ASP A 381 -6.01 27.89 6.90
N GLY A 382 -6.07 26.95 5.94
CA GLY A 382 -7.08 25.90 5.85
C GLY A 382 -6.60 24.48 6.15
N ALA A 383 -5.29 24.26 6.40
CA ALA A 383 -4.74 22.91 6.56
C ALA A 383 -3.46 22.88 7.42
N PHE A 384 -3.44 22.07 8.49
CA PHE A 384 -2.29 21.88 9.39
C PHE A 384 -2.07 20.41 9.73
N ALA A 385 -0.83 19.94 9.72
CA ALA A 385 -0.50 18.55 10.03
C ALA A 385 0.74 18.39 10.92
N LEU A 386 0.69 17.39 11.80
CA LEU A 386 1.84 16.81 12.49
C LEU A 386 1.97 15.36 12.04
N VAL A 387 3.10 15.02 11.43
CA VAL A 387 3.38 13.70 10.89
C VAL A 387 4.58 13.11 11.63
N VAL A 388 4.41 11.94 12.22
CA VAL A 388 5.41 11.31 13.09
C VAL A 388 5.65 9.87 12.65
N GLY A 389 6.92 9.50 12.46
CA GLY A 389 7.33 8.15 12.09
C GLY A 389 8.53 7.68 12.91
N LEU A 390 8.41 6.53 13.57
CA LEU A 390 9.45 6.01 14.47
C LEU A 390 9.79 4.55 14.14
N LYS A 391 10.94 4.33 13.50
CA LYS A 391 11.52 3.01 13.29
C LYS A 391 12.50 2.63 14.39
N ASN A 392 13.36 3.56 14.78
CA ASN A 392 14.38 3.32 15.81
C ASN A 392 14.04 4.09 17.08
N TYR A 393 14.14 3.41 18.22
CA TYR A 393 13.98 4.01 19.54
C TYR A 393 15.30 3.91 20.29
N LYS A 394 15.48 4.73 21.33
CA LYS A 394 16.70 4.75 22.13
C LYS A 394 17.08 3.38 22.73
N HIS A 395 16.07 2.59 23.12
CA HIS A 395 16.25 1.31 23.81
C HIS A 395 15.59 0.12 23.11
N MET A 396 15.02 0.31 21.93
CA MET A 396 14.31 -0.75 21.20
C MET A 396 14.21 -0.47 19.70
N ILE A 397 13.80 -1.48 18.94
CA ILE A 397 13.47 -1.34 17.52
C ILE A 397 11.94 -1.32 17.38
N GLY A 398 11.45 -0.39 16.57
CA GLY A 398 10.05 -0.19 16.19
C GLY A 398 9.64 -0.96 14.94
N PRO A 399 8.45 -0.65 14.37
CA PRO A 399 8.05 -1.14 13.06
C PRO A 399 9.05 -0.70 11.98
N ARG A 400 9.40 -1.62 11.08
CA ARG A 400 10.39 -1.47 10.00
C ARG A 400 10.05 -0.33 9.04
N TYR A 401 8.77 -0.07 8.83
CA TYR A 401 8.28 0.85 7.80
C TYR A 401 7.72 2.17 8.34
N ALA A 402 7.73 2.39 9.66
CA ALA A 402 7.08 3.54 10.27
C ALA A 402 7.58 4.91 9.77
N GLU A 403 8.89 5.06 9.58
CA GLU A 403 9.47 6.29 8.99
C GLU A 403 9.11 6.45 7.51
N LYS A 404 9.02 5.34 6.77
CA LYS A 404 8.60 5.35 5.37
C LYS A 404 7.13 5.73 5.24
N ASP A 405 6.25 5.18 6.09
CA ASP A 405 4.83 5.50 6.10
C ASP A 405 4.58 6.98 6.42
N ALA A 406 5.34 7.56 7.36
CA ALA A 406 5.27 8.99 7.67
C ALA A 406 5.70 9.87 6.48
N LEU A 407 6.78 9.50 5.78
CA LEU A 407 7.21 10.21 4.57
C LEU A 407 6.15 10.14 3.47
N MET A 408 5.62 8.94 3.21
CA MET A 408 4.55 8.72 2.24
C MET A 408 3.28 9.51 2.60
N PHE A 409 2.87 9.51 3.87
CA PHE A 409 1.72 10.29 4.30
C PHE A 409 1.92 11.80 4.11
N ARG A 410 3.13 12.31 4.38
CA ARG A 410 3.47 13.71 4.05
C ARG A 410 3.29 13.99 2.56
N ASP A 411 3.79 13.10 1.70
CA ASP A 411 3.70 13.29 0.26
C ASP A 411 2.25 13.24 -0.24
N LEU A 412 1.40 12.43 0.41
CA LEU A 412 -0.04 12.38 0.18
C LEU A 412 -0.73 13.69 0.63
N LEU A 413 -0.33 14.25 1.77
CA LEU A 413 -0.84 15.55 2.23
C LEU A 413 -0.58 16.65 1.20
N LEU A 414 0.63 16.68 0.65
CA LEU A 414 1.04 17.66 -0.36
C LEU A 414 0.34 17.43 -1.71
N SER A 415 0.27 16.19 -2.16
CA SER A 415 -0.18 15.87 -3.53
C SER A 415 -1.69 15.74 -3.62
N CYS A 416 -2.28 14.84 -2.82
CA CYS A 416 -3.67 14.42 -2.96
C CYS A 416 -4.62 15.21 -2.05
N MET A 417 -4.13 15.88 -1.02
CA MET A 417 -4.96 16.56 -0.01
C MET A 417 -4.77 18.09 0.03
N GLY A 418 -3.79 18.60 -0.71
CA GLY A 418 -3.57 20.03 -0.95
C GLY A 418 -2.97 20.82 0.19
N PHE A 419 -2.21 20.19 1.08
CA PHE A 419 -1.54 20.90 2.16
C PHE A 419 -0.37 21.74 1.60
N PRO A 420 -0.19 22.98 2.07
CA PRO A 420 0.99 23.78 1.70
C PRO A 420 2.28 23.13 2.19
N ASN A 421 3.32 23.15 1.34
CA ASN A 421 4.65 22.64 1.67
C ASN A 421 5.45 23.64 2.52
N GLU A 422 4.94 23.96 3.70
CA GLU A 422 5.50 24.98 4.59
C GLU A 422 5.63 24.44 6.02
N LYS A 423 6.73 24.75 6.71
CA LYS A 423 6.94 24.33 8.12
C LYS A 423 5.88 24.88 9.08
N ARG A 424 5.18 25.95 8.70
CA ARG A 424 4.06 26.53 9.46
C ARG A 424 2.75 25.76 9.27
N ASN A 425 2.67 24.86 8.29
CA ASN A 425 1.52 24.02 7.97
C ASN A 425 1.79 22.56 8.32
N ILE A 426 2.96 22.02 7.97
CA ILE A 426 3.33 20.62 8.22
C ILE A 426 4.58 20.57 9.09
N ARG A 427 4.51 19.82 10.19
CA ARG A 427 5.69 19.39 10.96
C ARG A 427 5.88 17.89 10.79
N LEU A 428 7.10 17.49 10.41
CA LEU A 428 7.50 16.10 10.28
C LEU A 428 8.52 15.79 11.39
N ASN A 429 8.30 14.73 12.17
CA ASN A 429 9.24 14.25 13.17
C ASN A 429 9.60 12.79 12.87
N LEU A 430 10.87 12.54 12.55
CA LEU A 430 11.40 11.20 12.28
C LEU A 430 12.51 10.84 13.27
N GLY A 431 12.58 9.56 13.65
CA GLY A 431 13.69 9.03 14.46
C GLY A 431 13.98 9.87 15.71
N THR A 432 15.19 10.41 15.80
CA THR A 432 15.69 11.17 16.97
C THR A 432 15.02 12.53 17.17
N GLU A 433 14.23 13.03 16.21
CA GLU A 433 13.45 14.27 16.32
C GLU A 433 12.08 14.05 16.97
N ALA A 434 11.69 12.80 17.22
CA ALA A 434 10.41 12.45 17.84
C ALA A 434 10.57 12.12 19.34
N LYS A 435 11.32 12.94 20.08
CA LYS A 435 11.45 12.82 21.54
C LYS A 435 10.19 13.34 22.23
N SER A 436 9.98 12.89 23.47
CA SER A 436 8.84 13.25 24.31
C SER A 436 8.60 14.76 24.40
N GLY A 437 9.66 15.55 24.61
CA GLY A 437 9.61 17.01 24.66
C GLY A 437 9.21 17.65 23.32
N ASP A 438 9.81 17.21 22.22
CA ASP A 438 9.54 17.71 20.87
C ASP A 438 8.10 17.41 20.43
N LEU A 439 7.64 16.18 20.67
CA LEU A 439 6.28 15.77 20.35
C LEU A 439 5.23 16.57 21.14
N ARG A 440 5.44 16.83 22.44
CA ARG A 440 4.51 17.68 23.22
C ARG A 440 4.51 19.12 22.72
N GLN A 441 5.67 19.67 22.36
CA GLN A 441 5.75 21.02 21.79
C GLN A 441 4.99 21.10 20.45
N ASN A 442 5.12 20.07 19.61
CA ASN A 442 4.45 19.99 18.32
C ASN A 442 2.94 19.73 18.46
N LEU A 443 2.51 18.89 19.40
CA LEU A 443 1.09 18.72 19.75
C LEU A 443 0.46 20.02 20.24
N ALA A 444 1.15 20.75 21.12
CA ALA A 444 0.68 22.05 21.60
C ALA A 444 0.59 23.08 20.46
N TRP A 445 1.53 23.04 19.51
CA TRP A 445 1.46 23.86 18.29
C TRP A 445 0.25 23.49 17.44
N LEU A 446 0.01 22.19 17.18
CA LEU A 446 -1.11 21.74 16.35
C LEU A 446 -2.46 22.08 17.00
N GLY A 447 -2.58 21.91 18.32
CA GLY A 447 -3.75 22.31 19.09
C GLY A 447 -4.03 23.81 19.01
N ARG A 448 -2.99 24.66 19.09
CA ARG A 448 -3.16 26.12 18.85
C ARG A 448 -3.65 26.42 17.44
N LYS A 449 -3.12 25.73 16.42
CA LYS A 449 -3.58 25.91 15.04
C LYS A 449 -5.04 25.52 14.84
N ALA A 450 -5.50 24.45 15.49
CA ALA A 450 -6.91 24.09 15.50
C ALA A 450 -7.78 25.17 16.17
N SER A 451 -7.35 25.74 17.30
CA SER A 451 -8.08 26.79 18.02
C SER A 451 -8.10 28.14 17.29
N GLU A 452 -6.98 28.52 16.67
CA GLU A 452 -6.86 29.76 15.89
C GLU A 452 -7.66 29.69 14.58
N ASN A 453 -7.88 28.48 14.04
CA ASN A 453 -8.53 28.25 12.75
C ASN A 453 -9.59 27.14 12.85
N PRO A 454 -10.77 27.39 13.46
CA PRO A 454 -11.77 26.35 13.69
C PRO A 454 -12.27 25.63 12.42
N GLY A 455 -12.19 26.29 11.26
CA GLY A 455 -12.56 25.71 9.96
C GLY A 455 -11.45 24.93 9.24
N ALA A 456 -10.20 24.97 9.72
CA ALA A 456 -9.08 24.31 9.07
C ALA A 456 -9.12 22.79 9.26
N LEU A 457 -8.63 22.05 8.27
CA LEU A 457 -8.38 20.60 8.39
C LEU A 457 -7.09 20.39 9.19
N VAL A 458 -7.20 19.70 10.33
CA VAL A 458 -6.07 19.45 11.23
C VAL A 458 -5.81 17.96 11.34
N ILE A 459 -4.59 17.50 11.03
CA ILE A 459 -4.27 16.07 11.00
C ILE A 459 -3.06 15.76 11.89
N LEU A 460 -3.22 14.84 12.82
CA LEU A 460 -2.12 14.14 13.46
C LEU A 460 -1.99 12.76 12.82
N TYR A 461 -0.84 12.45 12.24
CA TYR A 461 -0.50 11.11 11.78
C TYR A 461 0.68 10.58 12.57
N PHE A 462 0.54 9.38 13.14
CA PHE A 462 1.59 8.70 13.89
C PHE A 462 1.74 7.27 13.39
N SER A 463 2.95 6.87 13.01
CA SER A 463 3.32 5.47 12.76
C SER A 463 4.46 5.06 13.70
N GLY A 464 4.25 3.99 14.46
CA GLY A 464 5.22 3.55 15.48
C GLY A 464 4.65 2.59 16.51
N LYS A 465 5.35 2.45 17.65
CA LYS A 465 4.90 1.63 18.78
C LYS A 465 3.87 2.34 19.66
N GLY A 466 2.85 1.59 20.05
CA GLY A 466 1.89 1.98 21.08
C GLY A 466 1.92 1.01 22.25
N MET A 467 1.22 1.38 23.34
CA MET A 467 1.06 0.52 24.51
C MET A 467 -0.28 0.81 25.21
N PRO A 468 -1.07 -0.21 25.58
CA PRO A 468 -2.29 0.00 26.35
C PRO A 468 -1.99 0.29 27.84
N VAL A 469 -2.84 1.11 28.46
CA VAL A 469 -2.91 1.29 29.91
C VAL A 469 -4.12 0.51 30.41
N TYR A 470 -3.92 -0.43 31.33
CA TYR A 470 -4.99 -1.24 31.89
C TYR A 470 -5.45 -0.74 33.27
N ALA A 471 -6.70 -1.01 33.61
CA ALA A 471 -7.19 -0.91 34.98
C ALA A 471 -6.63 -2.03 35.86
N GLU A 472 -6.89 -1.98 37.16
CA GLU A 472 -6.43 -3.01 38.11
C GLU A 472 -6.94 -4.43 37.78
N ASP A 473 -8.11 -4.53 37.14
CA ASP A 473 -8.67 -5.80 36.64
C ASP A 473 -7.86 -6.41 35.49
N LYS A 474 -6.99 -5.59 34.88
CA LYS A 474 -6.11 -5.90 33.75
C LYS A 474 -6.83 -6.51 32.53
N HIS A 475 -8.13 -6.24 32.43
CA HIS A 475 -9.01 -6.59 31.31
C HIS A 475 -9.59 -5.33 30.65
N THR A 476 -9.71 -4.25 31.40
CA THR A 476 -10.24 -2.97 30.96
C THR A 476 -9.10 -2.04 30.52
N VAL A 477 -9.15 -1.54 29.29
CA VAL A 477 -8.19 -0.54 28.80
C VAL A 477 -8.65 0.87 29.17
N LEU A 478 -7.87 1.55 30.00
CA LEU A 478 -8.13 2.92 30.45
C LEU A 478 -7.64 3.98 29.46
N ASP A 479 -6.49 3.73 28.81
CA ASP A 479 -5.89 4.66 27.87
C ASP A 479 -4.98 3.91 26.88
N CYS A 480 -4.55 4.60 25.83
CA CYS A 480 -3.57 4.12 24.87
C CYS A 480 -2.42 5.13 24.80
N LEU A 481 -1.18 4.64 24.84
CA LEU A 481 0.02 5.45 24.80
C LEU A 481 0.71 5.30 23.45
N ILE A 482 1.18 6.39 22.87
CA ILE A 482 2.18 6.36 21.80
C ILE A 482 3.57 6.53 22.41
N LEU A 483 4.54 5.77 21.90
CA LEU A 483 5.91 5.80 22.42
C LEU A 483 6.76 6.81 21.62
N PRO A 484 7.36 7.83 22.27
CA PRO A 484 8.40 8.67 21.66
C PRO A 484 9.75 7.94 21.56
N TYR A 485 10.72 8.54 20.84
CA TYR A 485 12.07 8.01 20.65
C TYR A 485 12.78 7.64 21.97
N ASP A 486 12.62 8.48 22.99
CA ASP A 486 13.24 8.38 24.32
C ASP A 486 12.40 7.57 25.32
N ALA A 487 11.33 6.90 24.87
CA ALA A 487 10.52 6.02 25.70
C ALA A 487 11.35 4.83 26.23
N ASP A 488 11.17 4.54 27.51
CA ASP A 488 11.64 3.32 28.15
C ASP A 488 10.44 2.35 28.27
N PRO A 489 10.40 1.26 27.50
CA PRO A 489 9.31 0.28 27.56
C PRO A 489 9.30 -0.53 28.87
N ASP A 490 10.43 -0.62 29.59
CA ASP A 490 10.52 -1.35 30.85
C ASP A 490 10.13 -0.46 32.05
N HIS A 491 10.17 0.87 31.87
CA HIS A 491 9.70 1.87 32.83
C HIS A 491 8.85 2.95 32.14
N PRO A 492 7.65 2.60 31.66
CA PRO A 492 6.79 3.54 30.93
C PRO A 492 6.42 4.77 31.77
N GLU A 493 6.43 4.69 33.10
CA GLU A 493 6.28 5.84 34.00
C GLU A 493 7.47 6.83 33.96
N LYS A 494 8.66 6.36 33.56
CA LYS A 494 9.89 7.17 33.45
C LYS A 494 10.17 7.62 32.01
N GLY A 495 9.75 6.84 31.02
CA GLY A 495 9.93 7.12 29.58
C GLY A 495 9.05 8.23 29.00
N GLN A 496 8.21 8.87 29.83
CA GLN A 496 7.29 9.94 29.45
C GLN A 496 6.51 9.72 28.13
N PRO A 497 5.86 8.56 27.94
CA PRO A 497 4.99 8.33 26.79
C PRO A 497 3.86 9.36 26.73
N ILE A 498 3.28 9.51 25.54
CA ILE A 498 2.19 10.46 25.31
C ILE A 498 0.88 9.68 25.25
N SER A 499 -0.07 10.03 26.12
CA SER A 499 -1.35 9.33 26.16
C SER A 499 -2.34 9.86 25.13
N LEU A 500 -3.26 9.00 24.69
CA LEU A 500 -4.35 9.39 23.82
C LEU A 500 -5.23 10.44 24.52
N SER A 501 -5.41 10.36 25.84
CA SER A 501 -6.07 11.42 26.62
C SER A 501 -5.36 12.77 26.54
N GLU A 502 -4.02 12.80 26.56
CA GLU A 502 -3.23 14.02 26.38
C GLU A 502 -3.43 14.60 24.97
N ILE A 503 -3.37 13.75 23.94
CA ILE A 503 -3.61 14.14 22.54
C ILE A 503 -5.03 14.71 22.38
N LYS A 504 -6.06 14.00 22.87
CA LYS A 504 -7.47 14.46 22.83
C LYS A 504 -7.64 15.81 23.51
N ARG A 505 -7.01 16.02 24.67
CA ARG A 505 -7.07 17.29 25.42
C ARG A 505 -6.44 18.45 24.65
N ALA A 506 -5.43 18.19 23.82
CA ALA A 506 -4.83 19.24 22.98
C ALA A 506 -5.85 19.86 21.99
N PHE A 507 -6.92 19.14 21.65
CA PHE A 507 -7.95 19.60 20.71
C PHE A 507 -9.32 19.87 21.34
N SER A 508 -9.54 19.52 22.62
CA SER A 508 -10.87 19.57 23.26
C SER A 508 -11.50 20.97 23.28
N ASN A 509 -10.67 22.02 23.31
CA ASN A 509 -11.12 23.42 23.36
C ASN A 509 -10.94 24.16 22.03
N SER A 510 -10.63 23.44 20.94
CA SER A 510 -10.35 24.07 19.64
C SER A 510 -11.60 24.62 18.95
N GLY A 511 -12.77 24.10 19.29
CA GLY A 511 -14.03 24.40 18.57
C GLY A 511 -14.05 23.88 17.13
N SER A 512 -13.00 23.18 16.68
CA SER A 512 -12.91 22.58 15.35
C SER A 512 -13.53 21.19 15.34
N SER A 513 -14.36 20.92 14.32
CA SER A 513 -14.88 19.57 14.01
C SER A 513 -14.07 18.85 12.93
N ASN A 514 -13.00 19.49 12.43
CA ASN A 514 -12.19 19.03 11.30
C ASN A 514 -10.81 18.51 11.76
N VAL A 515 -10.76 17.91 12.95
CA VAL A 515 -9.55 17.33 13.53
C VAL A 515 -9.54 15.82 13.32
N TYR A 516 -8.48 15.29 12.72
CA TYR A 516 -8.27 13.86 12.49
C TYR A 516 -6.99 13.37 13.18
N ILE A 517 -7.12 12.32 13.98
CA ILE A 517 -6.01 11.63 14.62
C ILE A 517 -5.90 10.24 14.00
N ILE A 518 -4.84 10.01 13.24
CA ILE A 518 -4.58 8.77 12.50
C ILE A 518 -3.38 8.07 13.14
N LEU A 519 -3.61 6.88 13.69
CA LEU A 519 -2.61 6.14 14.47
C LEU A 519 -2.34 4.77 13.83
N ASP A 520 -1.19 4.60 13.18
CA ASP A 520 -0.65 3.29 12.82
C ASP A 520 0.26 2.75 13.93
N ALA A 521 -0.38 2.33 15.01
CA ALA A 521 0.28 1.79 16.19
C ALA A 521 -0.46 0.59 16.77
N GLY A 522 0.29 -0.39 17.26
CA GLY A 522 -0.26 -1.52 18.01
C GLY A 522 -0.52 -1.13 19.46
N PHE A 523 -1.77 -1.25 19.92
CA PHE A 523 -2.15 -1.06 21.32
C PHE A 523 -2.49 -2.38 22.02
N TYR A 524 -2.02 -3.49 21.47
CA TYR A 524 -2.25 -4.85 21.98
C TYR A 524 -1.07 -5.32 22.83
N GLY A 525 -1.33 -5.86 24.02
CA GLY A 525 -0.32 -6.17 25.02
C GLY A 525 0.66 -7.28 24.60
N ASP A 526 1.94 -6.92 24.46
CA ASP A 526 3.04 -7.83 24.11
C ASP A 526 3.68 -8.54 25.33
N GLY A 527 3.06 -8.45 26.51
CA GLY A 527 3.57 -9.04 27.75
C GLY A 527 4.64 -8.20 28.45
N LYS A 528 4.95 -6.99 27.96
CA LYS A 528 5.62 -5.92 28.72
C LYS A 528 4.66 -4.82 29.19
N SER A 529 3.35 -5.06 29.06
CA SER A 529 2.32 -4.18 29.59
C SER A 529 2.43 -4.08 31.11
N VAL A 530 2.34 -2.86 31.66
CA VAL A 530 2.24 -2.65 33.11
C VAL A 530 1.04 -3.44 33.62
N GLY A 531 1.32 -4.59 34.26
CA GLY A 531 0.33 -5.32 35.03
C GLY A 531 -0.11 -6.71 34.58
N LEU A 532 0.16 -7.30 33.41
CA LEU A 532 -0.24 -8.72 33.19
C LEU A 532 0.54 -9.50 32.12
N GLY A 533 0.62 -10.81 32.35
CA GLY A 533 1.21 -11.83 31.49
C GLY A 533 0.39 -12.15 30.24
N LYS A 534 1.02 -12.90 29.33
CA LYS A 534 0.52 -13.24 27.98
C LYS A 534 -0.90 -13.83 27.98
N GLY A 535 -1.76 -13.34 27.07
CA GLY A 535 -2.98 -14.04 26.63
C GLY A 535 -4.33 -13.44 27.02
N VAL A 536 -4.38 -12.21 27.55
CA VAL A 536 -5.64 -11.54 27.88
C VAL A 536 -6.20 -10.82 26.65
N VAL A 537 -7.44 -11.11 26.26
CA VAL A 537 -8.20 -10.36 25.24
C VAL A 537 -8.90 -9.19 25.95
N PRO A 538 -8.55 -7.92 25.68
CA PRO A 538 -9.15 -6.79 26.36
C PRO A 538 -10.56 -6.50 25.87
N ALA A 539 -11.42 -5.97 26.74
CA ALA A 539 -12.68 -5.35 26.35
C ALA A 539 -12.45 -3.83 26.18
N PRO A 540 -12.76 -3.23 25.01
CA PRO A 540 -12.66 -1.79 24.86
C PRO A 540 -13.69 -1.09 25.76
N VAL A 541 -13.29 -0.01 26.44
CA VAL A 541 -14.26 0.91 27.04
C VAL A 541 -14.95 1.65 25.89
N THR A 542 -16.27 1.71 25.93
CA THR A 542 -17.16 2.29 24.89
C THR A 542 -16.89 3.76 24.57
N ASP A 543 -16.07 4.47 25.37
CA ASP A 543 -15.75 5.89 25.22
C ASP A 543 -14.24 6.19 25.05
N LEU A 544 -13.40 5.18 24.80
CA LEU A 544 -11.94 5.38 24.73
C LEU A 544 -11.53 6.38 23.61
N PHE A 545 -12.30 6.37 22.52
CA PHE A 545 -12.07 7.21 21.33
C PHE A 545 -13.09 8.35 21.18
N ALA A 546 -14.09 8.42 22.07
CA ALA A 546 -15.12 9.46 22.05
C ALA A 546 -14.52 10.83 22.39
N ALA A 547 -14.49 11.72 21.41
CA ALA A 547 -13.94 13.06 21.50
C ALA A 547 -14.54 13.98 20.44
N GLY A 548 -14.27 15.29 20.52
CA GLY A 548 -14.59 16.23 19.43
C GLY A 548 -13.77 16.00 18.14
N ALA A 549 -12.65 15.28 18.23
CA ALA A 549 -11.80 14.90 17.09
C ALA A 549 -12.18 13.51 16.55
N SER A 550 -12.09 13.33 15.23
CA SER A 550 -12.25 12.03 14.59
C SER A 550 -10.96 11.21 14.74
N ILE A 551 -11.06 9.94 15.12
CA ILE A 551 -9.91 9.06 15.35
C ILE A 551 -9.99 7.86 14.42
N LEU A 552 -8.89 7.58 13.70
CA LEU A 552 -8.69 6.38 12.90
C LEU A 552 -7.45 5.67 13.45
N THR A 553 -7.57 4.39 13.81
CA THR A 553 -6.44 3.60 14.32
C THR A 553 -6.31 2.29 13.54
N ALA A 554 -5.06 1.95 13.23
CA ALA A 554 -4.67 0.73 12.55
C ALA A 554 -5.11 -0.51 13.31
N ALA A 555 -5.10 -0.46 14.64
CA ALA A 555 -5.54 -1.56 15.46
C ALA A 555 -6.40 -1.06 16.62
N GLY A 556 -7.52 -1.74 16.86
CA GLY A 556 -8.19 -1.69 18.16
C GLY A 556 -7.35 -2.37 19.25
N VAL A 557 -7.76 -2.24 20.50
CA VAL A 557 -7.04 -2.83 21.67
C VAL A 557 -7.05 -4.37 21.70
N THR A 558 -7.74 -5.02 20.77
CA THR A 558 -7.96 -6.47 20.73
C THR A 558 -7.00 -7.23 19.82
N ARG A 559 -6.21 -6.54 18.97
CA ARG A 559 -5.25 -7.15 18.03
C ARG A 559 -4.06 -6.23 17.73
N GLU A 560 -2.97 -6.82 17.25
CA GLU A 560 -1.74 -6.11 16.90
C GLU A 560 -1.83 -5.43 15.52
N ALA A 561 -1.13 -4.30 15.34
CA ALA A 561 -0.92 -3.70 14.03
C ALA A 561 0.09 -4.56 13.24
N VAL A 562 -0.20 -4.81 11.96
CA VAL A 562 0.57 -5.75 11.13
C VAL A 562 1.28 -4.98 10.02
N GLU A 563 2.53 -5.35 9.75
CA GLU A 563 3.25 -4.84 8.59
C GLU A 563 2.88 -5.62 7.32
N LEU A 564 2.82 -4.92 6.19
CA LEU A 564 2.66 -5.48 4.85
C LEU A 564 3.99 -5.43 4.06
N PRO A 565 4.96 -6.34 4.31
CA PRO A 565 6.21 -6.41 3.57
C PRO A 565 6.19 -6.29 2.03
N PRO A 566 5.19 -6.77 1.24
CA PRO A 566 5.13 -6.53 -0.20
C PRO A 566 4.89 -5.09 -0.62
N GLY A 567 4.22 -4.32 0.24
CA GLY A 567 4.07 -2.88 0.10
C GLY A 567 5.16 -2.12 0.84
N GLU A 568 5.97 -2.81 1.66
CA GLU A 568 6.95 -2.19 2.56
C GLU A 568 6.34 -1.06 3.42
N GLN A 569 5.16 -1.32 4.00
CA GLN A 569 4.39 -0.35 4.79
C GLN A 569 3.70 -1.04 5.97
N GLY A 570 3.22 -0.27 6.95
CA GLY A 570 2.15 -0.70 7.84
C GLY A 570 0.90 -1.08 7.03
N ALA A 571 0.25 -2.20 7.34
CA ALA A 571 -0.86 -2.68 6.50
C ALA A 571 -2.04 -1.69 6.49
N PHE A 572 -2.33 -1.05 7.62
CA PHE A 572 -3.35 -0.01 7.67
C PHE A 572 -2.95 1.21 6.85
N SER A 573 -1.73 1.73 7.04
CA SER A 573 -1.21 2.85 6.26
C SER A 573 -1.26 2.57 4.76
N TYR A 574 -0.85 1.38 4.32
CA TYR A 574 -0.90 0.97 2.92
C TYR A 574 -2.30 1.13 2.30
N PHE A 575 -3.32 0.49 2.88
CA PHE A 575 -4.66 0.56 2.28
C PHE A 575 -5.35 1.90 2.52
N LEU A 576 -5.00 2.62 3.58
CA LEU A 576 -5.47 3.99 3.80
C LEU A 576 -4.93 4.93 2.71
N PHE A 577 -3.65 4.82 2.35
CA PHE A 577 -3.06 5.65 1.31
C PHE A 577 -3.61 5.27 -0.05
N GLU A 578 -3.81 3.98 -0.32
CA GLU A 578 -4.51 3.49 -1.51
C GLU A 578 -5.91 4.10 -1.66
N ALA A 579 -6.66 4.18 -0.55
CA ALA A 579 -7.97 4.80 -0.56
C ALA A 579 -7.88 6.28 -0.93
N LEU A 580 -7.00 7.02 -0.25
CA LEU A 580 -6.84 8.48 -0.41
C LEU A 580 -6.28 8.88 -1.78
N MET A 581 -5.59 7.99 -2.49
CA MET A 581 -5.20 8.21 -3.89
C MET A 581 -6.35 8.02 -4.88
N GLY A 582 -7.53 7.62 -4.40
CA GLY A 582 -8.77 7.68 -5.16
C GLY A 582 -9.53 6.38 -5.27
N LYS A 583 -8.96 5.25 -4.84
CA LYS A 583 -9.73 3.99 -4.78
C LYS A 583 -10.83 4.02 -3.72
N GLY A 584 -10.71 4.92 -2.76
CA GLY A 584 -11.70 5.17 -1.72
C GLY A 584 -12.90 5.99 -2.17
N ASP A 585 -12.98 6.52 -3.40
CA ASP A 585 -14.18 7.26 -3.89
C ASP A 585 -15.34 6.29 -4.14
N LEU A 586 -15.92 5.79 -3.04
CA LEU A 586 -16.93 4.73 -3.03
C LEU A 586 -18.26 5.24 -3.58
N ASN A 587 -18.58 6.51 -3.33
CA ASN A 587 -19.80 7.16 -3.80
C ASN A 587 -19.65 7.82 -5.19
N GLN A 588 -18.44 7.86 -5.75
CA GLN A 588 -18.09 8.43 -7.06
C GLN A 588 -18.34 9.94 -7.20
N ASP A 589 -18.29 10.69 -6.10
CA ASP A 589 -18.46 12.15 -6.09
C ASP A 589 -17.18 12.94 -6.44
N GLY A 590 -16.10 12.22 -6.74
CA GLY A 590 -14.81 12.79 -7.10
C GLY A 590 -13.98 13.22 -5.90
N TRP A 591 -14.38 12.86 -4.68
CA TRP A 591 -13.63 13.05 -3.45
C TRP A 591 -13.54 11.74 -2.66
N VAL A 592 -12.55 11.66 -1.78
CA VAL A 592 -12.50 10.64 -0.73
C VAL A 592 -12.64 11.35 0.60
N ASP A 593 -13.69 11.05 1.34
CA ASP A 593 -13.84 11.49 2.72
C ASP A 593 -13.18 10.53 3.72
N ALA A 594 -13.12 10.92 4.99
CA ALA A 594 -12.48 10.11 6.03
C ALA A 594 -13.18 8.76 6.28
N ARG A 595 -14.51 8.68 6.09
CA ARG A 595 -15.29 7.45 6.27
C ARG A 595 -14.98 6.50 5.13
N GLU A 596 -15.02 7.02 3.91
CA GLU A 596 -14.67 6.30 2.69
C GLU A 596 -13.24 5.74 2.71
N ALA A 597 -12.28 6.57 3.13
CA ALA A 597 -10.89 6.15 3.27
C ALA A 597 -10.74 4.98 4.26
N PHE A 598 -11.42 5.06 5.41
CA PHE A 598 -11.41 4.02 6.42
C PHE A 598 -12.13 2.73 5.97
N ASP A 599 -13.28 2.87 5.32
CA ASP A 599 -14.11 1.75 4.89
C ASP A 599 -13.39 0.96 3.79
N TRP A 600 -12.75 1.63 2.83
CA TRP A 600 -11.86 1.00 1.84
C TRP A 600 -10.73 0.24 2.52
N ALA A 601 -9.99 0.90 3.41
CA ALA A 601 -8.84 0.29 4.08
C ALA A 601 -9.23 -0.95 4.88
N SER A 602 -10.34 -0.86 5.62
CA SER A 602 -10.89 -1.95 6.41
C SER A 602 -11.35 -3.12 5.53
N TRP A 603 -12.01 -2.82 4.41
CA TRP A 603 -12.49 -3.81 3.47
C TRP A 603 -11.34 -4.55 2.78
N GLU A 604 -10.35 -3.84 2.24
CA GLU A 604 -9.19 -4.45 1.59
C GLU A 604 -8.35 -5.28 2.57
N MET A 605 -8.10 -4.79 3.79
CA MET A 605 -7.41 -5.60 4.81
C MET A 605 -8.12 -6.93 5.07
N LYS A 606 -9.45 -6.90 5.18
CA LYS A 606 -10.28 -8.08 5.39
C LYS A 606 -10.25 -9.02 4.18
N GLU A 607 -10.37 -8.49 2.96
CA GLU A 607 -10.34 -9.26 1.72
C GLU A 607 -8.95 -9.88 1.46
N GLN A 608 -7.88 -9.19 1.84
CA GLN A 608 -6.51 -9.67 1.73
C GLN A 608 -6.10 -10.59 2.90
N GLY A 609 -7.01 -10.83 3.85
CA GLY A 609 -6.79 -11.71 4.99
C GLY A 609 -5.70 -11.21 5.94
N VAL A 610 -5.51 -9.89 6.01
CA VAL A 610 -4.65 -9.25 7.01
C VAL A 610 -5.31 -9.42 8.37
N MET A 611 -4.59 -10.03 9.32
CA MET A 611 -5.12 -10.40 10.63
C MET A 611 -5.12 -9.23 11.62
N GLN A 612 -5.63 -8.08 11.20
CA GLN A 612 -5.67 -6.82 11.94
C GLN A 612 -7.08 -6.24 11.85
N ILE A 613 -7.57 -5.64 12.93
CA ILE A 613 -8.91 -5.04 12.99
C ILE A 613 -8.73 -3.55 13.27
N PRO A 614 -8.75 -2.69 12.23
CA PRO A 614 -8.70 -1.25 12.43
C PRO A 614 -10.00 -0.76 13.07
N TYR A 615 -9.94 0.38 13.72
CA TYR A 615 -11.08 1.02 14.38
C TYR A 615 -11.14 2.50 14.00
N ALA A 616 -12.34 3.04 13.82
CA ALA A 616 -12.50 4.47 13.63
C ALA A 616 -13.77 4.99 14.29
N GLU A 617 -13.64 6.18 14.85
CA GLU A 617 -14.73 7.03 15.31
C GLU A 617 -14.65 8.34 14.53
N ILE A 618 -15.60 8.54 13.61
CA ILE A 618 -15.61 9.68 12.68
C ILE A 618 -16.87 10.47 12.95
N ASN A 619 -16.69 11.65 13.54
CA ASN A 619 -17.78 12.54 13.93
C ASN A 619 -18.36 13.31 12.74
N ASN A 620 -17.48 13.67 11.79
CA ASN A 620 -17.84 14.38 10.57
C ASN A 620 -16.98 13.83 9.41
N PRO A 621 -17.57 13.30 8.33
CA PRO A 621 -16.82 12.84 7.16
C PRO A 621 -16.45 14.05 6.29
N VAL A 622 -15.34 14.70 6.61
CA VAL A 622 -14.79 15.80 5.79
C VAL A 622 -14.06 15.21 4.60
N LYS A 623 -14.23 15.84 3.45
CA LYS A 623 -13.47 15.55 2.22
C LYS A 623 -11.98 15.71 2.49
N LEU A 624 -11.21 14.62 2.34
CA LEU A 624 -9.79 14.57 2.60
C LEU A 624 -8.99 14.80 1.32
N SER A 625 -9.21 13.93 0.33
CA SER A 625 -8.53 13.98 -0.97
C SER A 625 -9.51 14.15 -2.13
N LYS A 626 -9.04 14.76 -3.22
CA LYS A 626 -9.80 14.94 -4.45
C LYS A 626 -9.35 13.91 -5.47
N VAL A 627 -10.28 13.30 -6.19
CA VAL A 627 -10.06 12.19 -7.14
C VAL A 627 -10.38 12.60 -8.59
N LYS A 628 -11.28 13.56 -8.81
CA LYS A 628 -11.69 14.05 -10.14
C LYS A 628 -11.92 15.55 -10.17
#